data_AF-A0A0J1FZ77-F1
#
_entry.id   AF-A0A0J1FZ77-F1
#
_cell.length_a   1.000
_cell.length_b   1.000
_cell.length_c   1.000
_cell.angle_alpha   90.00
_cell.angle_beta   90.00
_cell.angle_gamma   90.00
#
_symmetry.space_group_name_H-M   'P 1'
#
loop_
_entity.id
_entity.type
_entity.pdbx_description
1 polymer ?
#
loop_
_entity_poly.entity_id
_entity_poly.type
_entity_poly.pdbx_seq_one_letter_code
_entity_poly.pdbx_strand_id
1 'polypeptide(L)'
;MSLGSLFTEIISTETANLIGSSILVFVGGLFIAEFIWKELILKRVKAEAEEKREKDKTWLKKSMEEGDKDGSGNIDMREAVTLAFALTVNNIGLGIAGSITGLSVFWTSVFTLLISYIFISAGQRFGRGCLSRLFGKYATVVSGLIIFGMGLYEMFV
;
A
#
# COMPACT_ATOMS: atom_id res chain seq x y z
N MET A 1 29.01 5.97 -14.87
CA MET A 1 28.62 4.58 -14.57
C MET A 1 27.56 4.65 -13.50
N SER A 2 26.34 4.20 -13.80
CA SER A 2 25.25 4.17 -12.82
C SER A 2 25.14 2.76 -12.25
N LEU A 3 24.75 2.62 -10.99
CA LEU A 3 24.64 1.30 -10.33
C LEU A 3 23.72 0.33 -11.09
N GLY A 4 22.74 0.84 -11.84
CA GLY A 4 21.86 0.03 -12.67
C GLY A 4 22.55 -0.66 -13.85
N SER A 5 23.60 -0.06 -14.44
CA SER A 5 24.32 -0.69 -15.56
C SER A 5 25.20 -1.87 -15.14
N LEU A 6 25.51 -1.98 -13.84
CA LEU A 6 26.17 -3.17 -13.27
C LEU A 6 25.17 -4.32 -13.05
N PHE A 7 23.90 -3.99 -12.79
CA PHE A 7 22.84 -4.97 -12.58
C PHE A 7 22.44 -5.70 -13.87
N THR A 8 22.47 -4.99 -15.00
CA THR A 8 22.17 -5.56 -16.33
C THR A 8 23.20 -6.59 -16.79
N GLU A 9 24.40 -6.59 -16.23
CA GLU A 9 25.45 -7.55 -16.55
C GLU A 9 25.34 -8.84 -15.71
N ILE A 10 24.64 -8.78 -14.58
CA ILE A 10 24.52 -9.88 -13.61
C ILE A 10 23.21 -10.66 -13.78
N ILE A 11 22.13 -10.01 -14.24
CA ILE A 11 20.78 -10.61 -14.28
C ILE A 11 20.30 -10.74 -15.72
N SER A 12 20.07 -11.97 -16.18
CA SER A 12 19.39 -12.25 -17.45
C SER A 12 17.94 -11.77 -17.39
N THR A 13 17.44 -11.20 -18.49
CA THR A 13 16.06 -10.71 -18.63
C THR A 13 15.02 -11.78 -18.26
N GLU A 14 15.24 -13.03 -18.65
CA GLU A 14 14.33 -14.13 -18.30
C GLU A 14 14.28 -14.38 -16.79
N THR A 15 15.43 -14.32 -16.10
CA THR A 15 15.49 -14.50 -14.65
C THR A 15 14.87 -13.31 -13.91
N ALA A 16 15.07 -12.10 -14.41
CA ALA A 16 14.45 -10.90 -13.88
C ALA A 16 12.91 -10.97 -13.99
N ASN A 17 12.38 -11.32 -15.17
CA ASN A 17 10.94 -11.45 -15.40
C ASN A 17 10.34 -12.57 -14.56
N LEU A 18 11.01 -13.73 -14.48
CA LEU A 18 10.53 -14.85 -13.66
C LEU A 18 10.45 -14.50 -12.16
N ILE A 19 11.50 -13.88 -11.61
CA ILE A 19 11.53 -13.49 -10.20
C ILE A 19 10.51 -12.36 -9.93
N GLY A 20 10.50 -11.32 -10.78
CA GLY A 20 9.61 -10.17 -10.63
C GLY A 20 8.14 -10.56 -10.71
N SER A 21 7.75 -11.31 -11.75
CA SER A 21 6.38 -11.78 -11.94
C SER A 21 5.94 -12.70 -10.80
N SER A 22 6.80 -13.63 -10.36
CA SER A 22 6.50 -14.51 -9.23
C SER A 22 6.23 -13.72 -7.93
N ILE A 23 7.06 -12.71 -7.64
CA ILE A 23 6.86 -11.83 -6.48
C ILE A 23 5.54 -11.06 -6.60
N LEU A 24 5.25 -10.47 -7.76
CA LEU A 24 4.03 -9.70 -7.98
C LEU A 24 2.77 -10.57 -7.86
N VAL A 25 2.75 -11.74 -8.51
CA VAL A 25 1.63 -12.69 -8.42
C VAL A 25 1.42 -13.14 -6.97
N PHE A 26 2.51 -13.44 -6.25
CA PHE A 26 2.42 -13.86 -4.85
C PHE A 26 1.87 -12.74 -3.95
N VAL A 27 2.48 -11.56 -3.98
CA VAL A 27 2.07 -10.42 -3.13
C VAL A 27 0.65 -9.94 -3.47
N GLY A 28 0.32 -9.82 -4.75
CA GLY A 28 -1.02 -9.46 -5.20
C GLY A 28 -2.07 -10.49 -4.76
N GLY A 29 -1.74 -11.78 -4.86
CA GLY A 29 -2.57 -12.89 -4.40
C GLY A 29 -2.80 -12.84 -2.88
N LEU A 30 -1.77 -12.52 -2.09
CA LEU A 30 -1.91 -12.34 -0.64
C LEU A 30 -2.88 -11.20 -0.29
N PHE A 31 -2.83 -10.07 -1.00
CA PHE A 31 -3.74 -8.94 -0.73
C PHE A 31 -5.19 -9.29 -1.06
N ILE A 32 -5.41 -10.02 -2.16
CA ILE A 32 -6.75 -10.52 -2.54
C ILE A 32 -7.24 -11.54 -1.51
N ALA A 33 -6.39 -12.49 -1.10
CA ALA A 33 -6.72 -13.49 -0.10
C ALA A 33 -7.04 -12.87 1.26
N GLU A 34 -6.25 -11.88 1.69
CA GLU A 34 -6.51 -11.11 2.92
C GLU A 34 -7.90 -10.45 2.85
N PHE A 35 -8.22 -9.79 1.74
CA PHE A 35 -9.54 -9.18 1.56
C PHE A 35 -10.68 -10.20 1.62
N ILE A 36 -10.54 -11.35 0.94
CA ILE A 36 -11.55 -12.42 0.94
C ILE A 36 -11.71 -13.01 2.33
N TRP A 37 -10.62 -13.35 3.03
CA TRP A 37 -10.68 -13.85 4.41
C TRP A 37 -11.33 -12.84 5.34
N LYS A 38 -10.97 -11.55 5.21
CA LYS A 38 -11.53 -10.48 6.02
C LYS A 38 -13.03 -10.32 5.76
N GLU A 39 -13.48 -10.33 4.52
CA GLU A 39 -14.91 -10.20 4.20
C GLU A 39 -15.72 -11.47 4.55
N LEU A 40 -15.13 -12.67 4.50
CA LEU A 40 -15.80 -13.95 4.83
C LEU A 40 -15.84 -14.27 6.33
N ILE A 41 -14.75 -14.05 7.07
CA ILE A 41 -14.62 -14.45 8.48
C ILE A 41 -15.08 -13.34 9.43
N LEU A 42 -14.74 -12.07 9.20
CA LEU A 42 -15.19 -10.99 10.09
C LEU A 42 -16.69 -10.71 9.97
N LYS A 43 -17.34 -11.01 8.83
CA LYS A 43 -18.81 -10.97 8.76
C LYS A 43 -19.46 -12.01 9.64
N ARG A 44 -18.91 -13.23 9.73
CA ARG A 44 -19.42 -14.28 10.63
C ARG A 44 -19.21 -13.93 12.10
N VAL A 45 -18.02 -13.43 12.47
CA VAL A 45 -17.71 -13.01 13.85
C VAL A 45 -18.53 -11.79 14.28
N LYS A 46 -18.80 -10.83 13.37
CA LYS A 46 -19.69 -9.70 13.65
C LYS A 46 -21.16 -10.10 13.76
N ALA A 47 -21.62 -11.05 12.95
CA ALA A 47 -22.98 -11.57 13.02
C ALA A 47 -23.27 -12.31 14.34
N GLU A 48 -22.34 -13.14 14.82
CA GLU A 48 -22.43 -13.76 16.16
C GLU A 48 -22.31 -12.75 17.31
N ALA A 49 -21.55 -11.67 17.12
CA ALA A 49 -21.40 -10.60 18.12
C ALA A 49 -22.63 -9.67 18.20
N GLU A 50 -23.42 -9.52 17.12
CA GLU A 50 -24.66 -8.75 17.09
C GLU A 50 -25.85 -9.53 17.67
N GLU A 51 -25.92 -10.86 17.48
CA GLU A 51 -26.96 -11.71 18.09
C GLU A 51 -26.85 -11.75 19.63
N LYS A 52 -25.64 -11.57 20.18
CA LYS A 52 -25.40 -11.49 21.64
C LYS A 52 -25.59 -10.09 22.25
N ARG A 53 -25.87 -9.05 21.44
CA ARG A 53 -25.89 -7.64 21.85
C ARG A 53 -27.27 -6.98 21.87
N GLU A 54 -28.34 -7.75 22.02
CA GLU A 54 -29.68 -7.23 22.30
C GLU A 54 -30.03 -7.11 23.81
N LYS A 55 -29.05 -7.32 24.71
CA LYS A 55 -29.32 -7.32 26.15
C LYS A 55 -28.49 -6.38 27.02
N ASP A 56 -27.68 -5.49 26.44
CA ASP A 56 -26.93 -4.54 27.27
C ASP A 56 -26.67 -3.21 26.56
N LYS A 57 -27.78 -2.52 26.30
CA LYS A 57 -27.85 -1.23 25.59
C LYS A 57 -27.89 -0.06 26.59
N THR A 58 -27.02 -0.02 27.60
CA THR A 58 -27.07 1.10 28.58
C THR A 58 -25.73 1.62 29.12
N TRP A 59 -24.61 0.93 28.92
CA TRP A 59 -23.29 1.41 29.40
C TRP A 59 -22.24 1.65 28.30
N LEU A 60 -22.44 1.08 27.11
CA LEU A 60 -21.49 1.16 25.99
C LEU A 60 -21.46 2.50 25.24
N LYS A 61 -22.47 3.36 25.43
CA LYS A 61 -22.47 4.71 24.85
C LYS A 61 -21.44 5.63 25.50
N LYS A 62 -20.82 5.20 26.63
CA LYS A 62 -19.84 5.97 27.40
C LYS A 62 -18.38 5.53 27.19
N SER A 63 -18.14 4.47 26.41
CA SER A 63 -16.80 3.86 26.28
C SER A 63 -16.24 3.85 24.84
N MET A 64 -16.93 4.48 23.89
CA MET A 64 -16.49 4.55 22.49
C MET A 64 -16.00 5.95 22.08
N GLU A 65 -15.74 6.81 23.06
CA GLU A 65 -14.93 8.04 22.92
C GLU A 65 -13.44 7.81 23.20
N GLU A 66 -12.98 6.56 23.13
CA GLU A 66 -11.55 6.21 23.22
C GLU A 66 -11.14 5.37 22.00
N GLY A 67 -11.29 5.98 20.83
CA GLY A 67 -10.75 5.50 19.56
C GLY A 67 -10.03 6.60 18.78
N ASP A 68 -9.74 7.72 19.44
CA ASP A 68 -9.04 8.85 18.88
C ASP A 68 -8.03 9.34 19.92
N LYS A 69 -6.77 8.88 19.82
CA LYS A 69 -5.75 9.27 20.81
C LYS A 69 -5.15 10.65 20.53
N ASP A 70 -5.43 11.27 19.38
CA ASP A 70 -5.14 12.69 19.15
C ASP A 70 -5.97 13.39 18.05
N GLY A 71 -6.72 12.73 17.17
CA GLY A 71 -7.75 13.36 16.31
C GLY A 71 -7.29 14.51 15.41
N SER A 72 -5.99 14.70 15.26
CA SER A 72 -5.43 15.93 14.71
C SER A 72 -5.52 15.98 13.18
N GLY A 73 -5.63 14.80 12.57
CA GLY A 73 -5.53 14.59 11.13
C GLY A 73 -4.13 14.86 10.57
N ASN A 74 -3.14 15.19 11.40
CA ASN A 74 -1.76 15.42 11.01
C ASN A 74 -0.90 14.20 11.34
N ILE A 75 0.14 14.00 10.55
CA ILE A 75 1.13 12.92 10.78
C ILE A 75 2.01 13.33 11.97
N ASP A 76 2.02 12.51 13.02
CA ASP A 76 2.93 12.70 14.16
C ASP A 76 4.38 12.43 13.74
N MET A 77 5.36 12.96 14.49
CA MET A 77 6.78 12.84 14.12
C MET A 77 7.24 11.39 13.97
N ARG A 78 6.71 10.45 14.78
CA ARG A 78 7.02 9.01 14.64
C ARG A 78 6.45 8.40 13.37
N GLU A 79 5.21 8.77 13.03
CA GLU A 79 4.55 8.35 11.80
C GLU A 79 5.24 8.95 10.58
N ALA A 80 5.72 10.20 10.66
CA ALA A 80 6.45 10.88 9.61
C ALA A 80 7.78 10.18 9.31
N VAL A 81 8.53 9.79 10.34
CA VAL A 81 9.78 9.03 10.18
C VAL A 81 9.50 7.66 9.54
N THR A 82 8.45 6.98 9.98
CA THR A 82 8.06 5.67 9.43
C THR A 82 7.64 5.78 7.97
N LEU A 83 6.84 6.78 7.63
CA LEU A 83 6.42 7.09 6.27
C LEU A 83 7.61 7.46 5.38
N ALA A 84 8.52 8.31 5.88
CA ALA A 84 9.72 8.71 5.17
C ALA A 84 10.61 7.49 4.87
N PHE A 85 10.81 6.59 5.84
CA PHE A 85 11.58 5.37 5.63
C PHE A 85 10.94 4.46 4.58
N ALA A 86 9.62 4.22 4.66
CA ALA A 86 8.90 3.43 3.66
C ALA A 86 9.01 4.04 2.26
N LEU A 87 8.92 5.37 2.15
CA LEU A 87 9.05 6.09 0.88
C LEU A 87 10.47 6.01 0.32
N THR A 88 11.50 6.10 1.17
CA THR A 88 12.90 5.90 0.76
C THR A 88 13.13 4.51 0.21
N VAL A 89 12.65 3.46 0.89
CA VAL A 89 12.78 2.07 0.41
C VAL A 89 12.08 1.90 -0.95
N ASN A 90 10.87 2.45 -1.11
CA ASN A 90 10.15 2.44 -2.38
C ASN A 90 10.93 3.15 -3.51
N ASN A 91 11.55 4.29 -3.20
CA ASN A 91 12.32 5.06 -4.16
C ASN A 91 13.66 4.43 -4.55
N ILE A 92 14.24 3.54 -3.73
CA ILE A 92 15.43 2.77 -4.12
C ILE A 92 15.11 1.86 -5.30
N GLY A 93 13.98 1.14 -5.27
CA GLY A 93 13.56 0.28 -6.38
C GLY A 93 13.35 1.09 -7.67
N LEU A 94 12.63 2.21 -7.59
CA LEU A 94 12.43 3.11 -8.72
C LEU A 94 13.75 3.73 -9.22
N GLY A 95 14.68 4.07 -8.33
CA GLY A 95 15.99 4.62 -8.68
C GLY A 95 16.86 3.62 -9.43
N ILE A 96 16.85 2.35 -9.01
CA ILE A 96 17.55 1.26 -9.72
C ILE A 96 16.91 1.04 -11.09
N ALA A 97 15.59 0.91 -11.17
CA ALA A 97 14.87 0.74 -12.43
C ALA A 97 15.06 1.93 -13.40
N GLY A 98 15.00 3.15 -12.88
CA GLY A 98 15.29 4.38 -13.63
C GLY A 98 16.72 4.43 -14.15
N SER A 99 17.68 3.96 -13.34
CA SER A 99 19.07 3.85 -13.75
C SER A 99 19.29 2.80 -14.84
N ILE A 100 18.55 1.68 -14.82
CA ILE A 100 18.60 0.63 -15.87
C ILE A 100 18.03 1.18 -17.18
N THR A 101 16.94 1.95 -17.11
CA THR A 101 16.29 2.58 -18.27
C THR A 101 17.03 3.82 -18.80
N GLY A 102 18.15 4.21 -18.19
CA GLY A 102 18.97 5.35 -18.62
C GLY A 102 18.39 6.73 -18.25
N LEU A 103 17.41 6.79 -17.34
CA LEU A 103 16.85 8.05 -16.88
C LEU A 103 17.86 8.85 -16.04
N SER A 104 17.81 10.17 -16.15
CA SER A 104 18.64 11.07 -15.34
C SER A 104 18.26 10.98 -13.87
N VAL A 105 19.19 10.50 -13.04
CA VAL A 105 19.01 10.36 -11.57
C VAL A 105 18.59 11.68 -10.92
N PHE A 106 19.13 12.80 -11.39
CA PHE A 106 18.81 14.11 -10.84
C PHE A 106 17.34 14.46 -11.10
N TRP A 107 16.90 14.39 -12.36
CA TRP A 107 15.53 14.74 -12.72
C TRP A 107 14.50 13.76 -12.16
N THR A 108 14.79 12.45 -12.18
CA THR A 108 13.89 11.47 -11.58
C THR A 108 13.72 11.72 -10.09
N SER A 109 14.80 12.00 -9.36
CA SER A 109 14.72 12.30 -7.93
C SER A 109 13.89 13.56 -7.64
N VAL A 110 14.08 14.62 -8.42
CA VAL A 110 13.30 15.87 -8.28
C VAL A 110 11.82 15.62 -8.54
N PHE A 111 11.47 14.94 -9.65
CA PHE A 111 10.07 14.63 -9.96
C PHE A 111 9.44 13.69 -8.95
N THR A 112 10.14 12.65 -8.51
CA THR A 112 9.67 11.74 -7.47
C THR A 112 9.40 12.51 -6.17
N LEU A 113 10.29 13.41 -5.74
CA LEU A 113 10.07 14.25 -4.56
C LEU A 113 8.81 15.11 -4.69
N LEU A 114 8.66 15.83 -5.82
CA LEU A 114 7.53 16.72 -6.06
C LEU A 114 6.20 15.94 -6.11
N ILE A 115 6.16 14.84 -6.85
CA ILE A 115 4.98 13.99 -6.98
C ILE A 115 4.63 13.37 -5.61
N SER A 116 5.60 12.83 -4.88
CA SER A 116 5.38 12.30 -3.53
C SER A 116 4.80 13.37 -2.59
N TYR A 117 5.35 14.59 -2.59
CA TYR A 117 4.84 15.68 -1.77
C TYR A 117 3.37 16.01 -2.11
N ILE A 118 3.03 16.12 -3.40
CA ILE A 118 1.67 16.39 -3.85
C ILE A 118 0.73 15.26 -3.43
N PHE A 119 1.10 14.00 -3.67
CA PHE A 119 0.27 12.84 -3.36
C PHE A 119 0.07 12.63 -1.86
N ILE A 120 1.11 12.82 -1.04
CA ILE A 120 0.99 12.75 0.42
C ILE A 120 0.06 13.86 0.93
N SER A 121 0.25 15.10 0.45
CA SER A 121 -0.59 16.24 0.83
C SER A 121 -2.05 16.03 0.41
N ALA A 122 -2.28 15.50 -0.79
CA ALA A 122 -3.61 15.17 -1.29
C ALA A 122 -4.23 14.02 -0.49
N GLY A 123 -3.46 12.96 -0.21
CA GLY A 123 -3.90 11.82 0.59
C GLY A 123 -4.31 12.22 2.01
N GLN A 124 -3.58 13.12 2.65
CA GLN A 124 -3.95 13.67 3.96
C GLN A 124 -5.29 14.42 3.94
N ARG A 125 -5.59 15.16 2.87
CA ARG A 125 -6.86 15.89 2.72
C ARG A 125 -8.02 14.95 2.39
N PHE A 126 -7.83 14.04 1.43
CA PHE A 126 -8.88 13.11 0.99
C PHE A 126 -9.14 11.98 2.00
N GLY A 127 -8.14 11.60 2.79
CA GLY A 127 -8.26 10.58 3.83
C GLY A 127 -9.18 10.95 5.00
N ARG A 128 -9.51 12.24 5.18
CA ARG A 128 -10.44 12.71 6.23
C ARG A 128 -11.91 12.75 5.81
N GLY A 129 -12.21 12.61 4.51
CA GLY A 129 -13.57 12.72 3.97
C GLY A 129 -14.33 11.39 3.89
N CYS A 130 -15.60 11.44 3.48
CA CYS A 130 -16.45 10.25 3.22
C CYS A 130 -15.79 9.24 2.25
N LEU A 131 -14.94 9.74 1.35
CA LEU A 131 -14.13 8.94 0.43
C LEU A 131 -13.22 7.94 1.17
N SER A 132 -12.73 8.25 2.37
CA SER A 132 -11.84 7.33 3.10
C SER A 132 -12.53 6.03 3.50
N ARG A 133 -13.86 6.06 3.71
CA ARG A 133 -14.63 4.87 4.07
C ARG A 133 -14.86 3.94 2.87
N LEU A 134 -15.06 4.51 1.68
CA LEU A 134 -15.19 3.74 0.44
C LEU A 134 -13.81 3.26 -0.04
N PHE A 135 -12.85 4.17 -0.22
CA PHE A 135 -11.51 3.84 -0.67
C PHE A 135 -10.78 2.96 0.34
N GLY A 136 -10.94 3.17 1.65
CA GLY A 136 -10.30 2.32 2.66
C GLY A 136 -10.77 0.86 2.62
N LYS A 137 -12.05 0.60 2.31
CA LYS A 137 -12.55 -0.78 2.17
C LYS A 137 -12.03 -1.45 0.90
N TYR A 138 -12.02 -0.75 -0.22
CA TYR A 138 -11.66 -1.33 -1.52
C TYR A 138 -10.18 -1.17 -1.89
N ALA A 139 -9.41 -0.33 -1.20
CA ALA A 139 -8.01 -0.05 -1.54
C ALA A 139 -7.15 -1.32 -1.50
N THR A 140 -7.29 -2.16 -0.47
CA THR A 140 -6.53 -3.40 -0.35
C THR A 140 -6.80 -4.34 -1.53
N VAL A 141 -8.06 -4.55 -1.90
CA VAL A 141 -8.41 -5.45 -3.01
C VAL A 141 -8.06 -4.87 -4.38
N VAL A 142 -8.28 -3.57 -4.60
CA VAL A 142 -7.92 -2.90 -5.85
C VAL A 142 -6.40 -2.91 -6.04
N SER A 143 -5.63 -2.62 -4.99
CA SER A 143 -4.17 -2.74 -5.02
C SER A 143 -3.74 -4.17 -5.32
N GLY A 144 -4.35 -5.15 -4.65
CA GLY A 144 -4.07 -6.57 -4.89
C GLY A 144 -4.33 -6.98 -6.34
N LEU A 145 -5.46 -6.57 -6.92
CA LEU A 145 -5.81 -6.85 -8.32
C LEU A 145 -4.84 -6.21 -9.31
N ILE A 146 -4.43 -4.96 -9.09
CA ILE A 146 -3.46 -4.27 -9.96
C ILE A 146 -2.11 -4.98 -9.91
N ILE A 147 -1.60 -5.28 -8.71
CA ILE A 147 -0.31 -5.96 -8.51
C ILE A 147 -0.34 -7.37 -9.11
N PHE A 148 -1.40 -8.12 -8.84
CA PHE A 148 -1.58 -9.47 -9.37
C PHE A 148 -1.67 -9.47 -10.90
N GLY A 149 -2.44 -8.54 -11.48
CA GLY A 149 -2.58 -8.38 -12.92
C GLY A 149 -1.26 -8.00 -13.60
N MET A 150 -0.49 -7.08 -13.01
CA MET A 150 0.86 -6.75 -13.47
C MET A 150 1.78 -7.97 -13.44
N GLY A 151 1.76 -8.76 -12.36
CA GLY A 151 2.56 -9.97 -12.25
C GLY A 151 2.20 -11.02 -13.30
N LEU A 152 0.91 -11.22 -13.57
CA LEU A 152 0.45 -12.09 -14.65
C LEU A 152 0.92 -11.58 -16.00
N TYR A 153 0.77 -10.29 -16.28
CA TYR A 153 1.20 -9.69 -17.54
C TYR A 153 2.69 -9.93 -17.79
N GLU A 154 3.54 -9.62 -16.80
CA GLU A 154 4.99 -9.77 -16.90
C GLU A 154 5.44 -11.24 -17.03
N MET A 155 4.60 -12.19 -16.61
CA MET A 155 4.90 -13.63 -16.77
C MET A 155 4.80 -14.08 -18.24
N PHE A 156 4.03 -13.37 -19.07
CA PHE A 156 3.79 -13.71 -20.48
C PHE A 156 4.53 -12.81 -21.47
N VAL A 157 5.22 -11.77 -20.99
CA VAL A 157 6.06 -10.84 -21.78
C VAL A 157 7.52 -11.21 -21.64
#